data_AF-A0ABD0JYW9-F1
#
_entry.id   AF-A0ABD0JYW9-F1
#
_cell.length_a   1.000
_cell.length_b   1.000
_cell.length_c   1.000
_cell.angle_alpha   90.00
_cell.angle_beta   90.00
_cell.angle_gamma   90.00
#
_symmetry.space_group_name_H-M   'P 1'
#
loop_
_entity.id
_entity.type
_entity.pdbx_description
1 polymer ?
#
loop_
_entity_poly.entity_id
_entity_poly.type
_entity_poly.pdbx_seq_one_letter_code
_entity_poly.pdbx_strand_id
1 'polypeptide(L)'
;MDVQNGLRRTKLSYYHIHLTPHSKMNVSLAAQVLSQRVGKVIQSYGPADAQETAKFILLMDRFFDCLNTRNLNEADRTCKPDLQAYTQLDDARFDFLEGGGGGSWHTWKNGRLQ
;
A
#
# COMPACT_ATOMS: atom_id res chain seq x y z
N MET A 1 20.64 11.37 -10.16
CA MET A 1 19.81 12.32 -9.41
C MET A 1 19.35 11.64 -8.13
N ASP A 2 19.35 12.33 -6.98
CA ASP A 2 19.42 11.81 -5.60
C ASP A 2 18.55 10.59 -5.24
N VAL A 3 19.14 9.39 -5.29
CA VAL A 3 18.57 8.17 -4.69
C VAL A 3 18.42 8.31 -3.17
N GLN A 4 19.32 9.07 -2.53
CA GLN A 4 19.28 9.35 -1.08
C GLN A 4 18.06 10.18 -0.64
N ASN A 5 17.44 10.96 -1.55
CA ASN A 5 16.28 11.80 -1.19
C ASN A 5 14.95 11.04 -1.20
N GLY A 6 14.86 9.88 -1.86
CA GLY A 6 13.62 9.08 -1.93
C GLY A 6 13.19 8.56 -0.55
N LEU A 7 14.12 7.98 0.22
CA LEU A 7 13.84 7.42 1.54
C LEU A 7 13.48 8.48 2.58
N ARG A 8 14.12 9.67 2.52
CA ARG A 8 13.79 10.82 3.39
C ARG A 8 12.34 11.30 3.28
N ARG A 9 11.64 10.99 2.18
CA ARG A 9 10.22 11.34 1.97
C ARG A 9 9.26 10.35 2.64
N THR A 10 9.77 9.24 3.18
CA THR A 10 9.00 8.20 3.87
C THR A 10 9.22 8.26 5.38
N LYS A 11 8.35 7.59 6.15
CA LYS A 11 8.50 7.45 7.61
C LYS A 11 9.36 6.24 8.01
N LEU A 12 10.05 5.62 7.05
CA LEU A 12 10.81 4.40 7.28
C LEU A 12 12.05 4.68 8.13
N SER A 13 12.28 3.77 9.07
CA SER A 13 13.40 3.78 10.00
C SER A 13 13.93 2.35 10.18
N TYR A 14 15.06 2.22 10.86
CA TYR A 14 15.67 0.92 11.17
C TYR A 14 14.70 -0.11 11.76
N TYR A 15 13.80 0.33 12.63
CA TYR A 15 12.82 -0.54 13.31
C TYR A 15 11.75 -1.14 12.39
N HIS A 16 11.61 -0.64 11.16
CA HIS A 16 10.69 -1.21 10.17
C HIS A 16 11.27 -2.48 9.51
N ILE A 17 12.58 -2.65 9.54
CA ILE A 17 13.30 -3.81 8.99
C ILE A 17 13.73 -4.74 10.12
N HIS A 18 14.31 -4.17 11.19
CA HIS A 18 14.82 -4.92 12.33
C HIS A 18 13.78 -4.94 13.46
N LEU A 19 12.85 -5.87 13.34
CA LEU A 19 11.76 -6.05 14.30
C LEU A 19 12.23 -6.77 15.57
N THR A 20 12.05 -6.10 16.71
CA THR A 20 12.14 -6.68 18.06
C THR A 20 10.85 -7.43 18.42
N PRO A 21 10.85 -8.35 19.41
CA PRO A 21 9.64 -9.06 19.83
C PRO A 21 8.45 -8.13 20.16
N HIS A 22 8.71 -6.98 20.78
CA HIS A 22 7.68 -5.99 21.10
C HIS A 22 7.17 -5.23 19.86
N SER A 23 8.04 -4.93 18.89
CA SER A 23 7.65 -4.18 17.69
C SER A 23 6.92 -5.03 16.64
N LYS A 24 7.06 -6.37 16.67
CA LYS A 24 6.33 -7.29 15.77
C LYS A 24 4.81 -7.13 15.83
N MET A 25 4.26 -6.80 16.99
CA MET A 25 2.81 -6.59 17.17
C MET A 25 2.35 -5.16 16.83
N ASN A 26 3.29 -4.25 16.55
CA ASN A 26 2.95 -2.86 16.26
C ASN A 26 2.50 -2.71 14.80
N VAL A 27 1.18 -2.81 14.60
CA VAL A 27 0.54 -2.66 13.28
C VAL A 27 0.84 -1.31 12.62
N SER A 28 1.13 -0.27 13.40
CA SER A 28 1.51 1.05 12.85
C SER A 28 2.83 0.99 12.07
N LEU A 29 3.81 0.20 12.52
CA LEU A 29 5.07 0.01 11.79
C LEU A 29 4.81 -0.70 10.45
N ALA A 30 4.00 -1.75 10.46
CA ALA A 30 3.65 -2.47 9.23
C ALA A 30 2.88 -1.58 8.24
N ALA A 31 1.89 -0.81 8.72
CA ALA A 31 1.12 0.12 7.89
C ALA A 31 2.01 1.22 7.27
N GLN A 32 3.06 1.66 7.97
CA GLN A 32 4.01 2.64 7.42
C GLN A 32 4.86 2.05 6.30
N VAL A 33 5.27 0.78 6.41
CA VAL A 33 5.96 0.06 5.32
C VAL A 33 5.09 -0.04 4.09
N LEU A 34 3.81 -0.37 4.27
CA LEU A 34 2.86 -0.56 3.18
C LEU A 34 2.17 0.73 2.74
N SER A 35 2.71 1.90 3.08
CA SER A 35 2.05 3.18 2.78
C SER A 35 2.18 3.62 1.32
N GLN A 36 1.21 4.38 0.83
CA GLN A 36 1.22 4.95 -0.53
C GLN A 36 2.54 5.66 -0.89
N ARG A 37 3.13 6.37 0.09
CA ARG A 37 4.37 7.11 -0.11
C ARG A 37 5.55 6.17 -0.39
N VAL A 38 5.62 5.05 0.32
CA VAL A 38 6.67 4.04 0.10
C VAL A 38 6.51 3.41 -1.27
N GLY A 39 5.28 3.02 -1.65
CA GLY A 39 4.99 2.48 -2.99
C GLY A 39 5.43 3.42 -4.11
N LYS A 40 5.06 4.70 -4.02
CA LYS A 40 5.47 5.73 -5.01
C LYS A 40 6.98 5.94 -5.07
N VAL A 41 7.67 5.91 -3.93
CA VAL A 41 9.14 6.03 -3.86
C VAL A 41 9.80 4.82 -4.52
N ILE A 42 9.35 3.60 -4.25
CA ILE A 42 9.90 2.40 -4.88
C ILE A 42 9.62 2.40 -6.38
N GLN A 43 8.43 2.85 -6.80
CA GLN A 43 8.11 2.97 -8.23
C GLN A 43 9.04 3.97 -8.95
N SER A 44 9.37 5.10 -8.30
CA SER A 44 10.15 6.18 -8.91
C SER A 44 11.66 5.97 -8.86
N TYR A 45 12.17 5.33 -7.80
CA TYR A 45 13.61 5.23 -7.52
C TYR A 45 14.10 3.79 -7.37
N GLY A 46 13.20 2.80 -7.34
CA GLY A 46 13.55 1.40 -7.19
C GLY A 46 14.06 0.77 -8.49
N PRO A 47 14.80 -0.35 -8.38
CA PRO A 47 15.21 -1.14 -9.55
C PRO A 47 13.99 -1.73 -10.28
N ALA A 48 14.18 -2.18 -11.51
CA ALA A 48 13.11 -2.79 -12.32
C ALA A 48 12.43 -3.96 -11.58
N ASP A 49 13.20 -4.78 -10.87
CA ASP A 49 12.70 -5.91 -10.08
C ASP A 49 11.82 -5.49 -8.90
N ALA A 50 11.93 -4.24 -8.44
CA ALA A 50 11.13 -3.71 -7.33
C ALA A 50 9.79 -3.11 -7.78
N GLN A 51 9.51 -3.05 -9.09
CA GLN A 51 8.26 -2.49 -9.60
C GLN A 51 7.04 -3.31 -9.18
N GLU A 52 7.16 -4.64 -9.16
CA GLU A 52 6.09 -5.51 -8.65
C GLU A 52 5.86 -5.31 -7.14
N THR A 53 6.94 -5.09 -6.38
CA THR A 53 6.84 -4.74 -4.95
C THR A 53 6.14 -3.39 -4.74
N ALA A 54 6.42 -2.39 -5.58
CA ALA A 54 5.74 -1.10 -5.54
C ALA A 54 4.23 -1.25 -5.79
N LYS A 55 3.85 -2.03 -6.81
CA LYS A 55 2.44 -2.34 -7.10
C LYS A 55 1.76 -3.02 -5.91
N PHE A 56 2.42 -4.03 -5.33
CA PHE A 56 1.92 -4.73 -4.16
C PHE A 56 1.67 -3.79 -2.98
N ILE A 57 2.63 -2.90 -2.68
CA ILE A 57 2.50 -1.93 -1.59
C ILE A 57 1.31 -0.99 -1.83
N LEU A 58 1.16 -0.46 -3.04
CA LEU A 58 0.04 0.42 -3.37
C LEU A 58 -1.31 -0.29 -3.28
N LEU A 59 -1.36 -1.56 -3.68
CA LEU A 59 -2.56 -2.39 -3.57
C LEU A 59 -2.94 -2.65 -2.11
N MET A 60 -1.95 -2.96 -1.27
CA MET A 60 -2.14 -3.17 0.16
C MET A 60 -2.57 -1.90 0.89
N ASP A 61 -1.99 -0.74 0.57
CA ASP A 61 -2.40 0.56 1.13
C ASP A 61 -3.90 0.79 0.86
N ARG A 62 -4.31 0.65 -0.40
CA ARG A 62 -5.72 0.79 -0.83
C ARG A 62 -6.64 -0.21 -0.12
N PHE A 63 -6.23 -1.48 -0.03
CA PHE A 63 -7.00 -2.51 0.65
C PHE A 63 -7.20 -2.20 2.14
N PHE A 64 -6.13 -1.83 2.85
CA PHE A 64 -6.22 -1.47 4.26
C PHE A 64 -7.01 -0.17 4.49
N ASP A 65 -6.87 0.83 3.62
CA ASP A 65 -7.65 2.07 3.71
C ASP A 65 -9.15 1.76 3.56
N CYS A 66 -9.56 0.95 2.58
CA CYS A 66 -10.96 0.54 2.44
C CYS A 66 -11.48 -0.09 3.75
N LEU A 67 -10.76 -1.08 4.28
CA LEU A 67 -11.19 -1.77 5.51
C LEU A 67 -11.19 -0.87 6.75
N ASN A 68 -10.32 0.14 6.80
CA ASN A 68 -10.16 1.01 7.96
C ASN A 68 -10.99 2.30 7.86
N THR A 69 -12.18 2.21 7.27
CA THR A 69 -13.12 3.32 7.22
C THR A 69 -13.81 3.49 8.58
N ARG A 70 -13.51 4.58 9.31
CA ARG A 70 -14.00 4.79 10.68
C ARG A 70 -15.03 5.90 10.80
N ASN A 71 -15.05 6.86 9.88
CA ASN A 71 -15.97 7.98 9.90
C ASN A 71 -16.21 8.54 8.49
N LEU A 72 -17.31 9.29 8.33
CA LEU A 72 -17.74 9.83 7.04
C LEU A 72 -16.81 10.90 6.45
N ASN A 73 -16.02 11.59 7.30
CA ASN A 73 -15.25 12.78 6.92
C ASN A 73 -13.73 12.50 6.81
N GLU A 74 -13.29 11.26 7.07
CA GLU A 74 -11.87 10.91 7.16
C GLU A 74 -11.21 11.01 5.80
N ALA A 75 -11.93 10.56 4.77
CA ALA A 75 -11.52 10.64 3.38
C ALA A 75 -11.24 12.09 2.97
N ASP A 76 -12.13 13.02 3.32
CA ASP A 76 -11.99 14.44 2.98
C ASP A 76 -10.83 15.08 3.75
N ARG A 77 -10.70 14.78 5.04
CA ARG A 77 -9.62 15.32 5.88
C ARG A 77 -8.24 14.84 5.44
N THR A 78 -8.13 13.58 5.02
CA THR A 78 -6.85 12.95 4.66
C THR A 78 -6.60 12.97 3.14
N CYS A 79 -7.55 13.48 2.36
CA CYS A 79 -7.57 13.43 0.90
C CYS A 79 -7.33 12.00 0.36
N LYS A 80 -7.91 11.00 1.02
CA LYS A 80 -7.79 9.58 0.65
C LYS A 80 -9.17 9.03 0.25
N PRO A 81 -9.44 8.85 -1.06
CA PRO A 81 -10.76 8.37 -1.51
C PRO A 81 -11.04 6.93 -1.05
N ASP A 82 -10.01 6.11 -0.85
CA ASP A 82 -10.17 4.73 -0.39
C ASP A 82 -10.71 4.63 1.06
N LEU A 83 -10.66 5.71 1.85
CA LEU A 83 -11.25 5.79 3.20
C LEU A 83 -12.71 6.27 3.21
N GLN A 84 -13.36 6.39 2.05
CA GLN A 84 -14.76 6.82 1.99
C GLN A 84 -15.71 5.79 2.62
N ALA A 85 -16.78 6.28 3.25
CA ALA A 85 -17.83 5.42 3.78
C ALA A 85 -18.48 4.56 2.71
N TYR A 86 -18.78 3.31 3.06
CA TYR A 86 -19.53 2.40 2.20
C TYR A 86 -20.95 2.90 2.05
N THR A 87 -21.30 3.35 0.85
CA THR A 87 -22.64 3.88 0.51
C THR A 87 -23.37 3.04 -0.52
N GLN A 88 -22.64 2.20 -1.27
CA GLN A 88 -23.15 1.37 -2.35
C GLN A 88 -22.71 -0.07 -2.14
N LEU A 89 -23.52 -1.01 -2.63
CA LEU A 89 -23.18 -2.44 -2.61
C LEU A 89 -22.08 -2.75 -3.65
N ASP A 90 -22.23 -2.17 -4.84
CA ASP A 90 -21.27 -2.28 -5.95
C ASP A 90 -20.27 -1.13 -5.87
N ASP A 91 -19.27 -1.28 -5.01
CA ASP A 91 -18.24 -0.27 -4.81
C ASP A 91 -17.04 -0.53 -5.75
N ALA A 92 -16.87 0.35 -6.75
CA ALA A 92 -15.78 0.28 -7.73
C ALA A 92 -14.38 0.30 -7.07
N ARG A 93 -14.27 0.69 -5.79
CA ARG A 93 -13.03 0.56 -5.03
C ARG A 93 -12.59 -0.89 -4.87
N PHE A 94 -13.45 -1.89 -5.03
CA PHE A 94 -13.09 -3.30 -4.93
C PHE A 94 -12.86 -4.01 -6.26
N ASP A 95 -13.01 -3.33 -7.40
CA ASP A 95 -12.81 -3.93 -8.74
C ASP A 95 -11.42 -4.57 -8.92
N PHE A 96 -10.42 -4.11 -8.16
CA PHE A 96 -9.06 -4.67 -8.16
C PHE A 96 -8.99 -6.08 -7.54
N LEU A 97 -9.93 -6.44 -6.67
CA LEU A 97 -10.02 -7.78 -6.07
C LEU A 97 -10.52 -8.80 -7.09
N GLU A 98 -11.49 -8.41 -7.93
CA GLU A 98 -12.14 -9.30 -8.90
C GLU A 98 -11.35 -9.42 -10.22
N GLY A 99 -10.28 -8.65 -10.38
CA GLY A 99 -9.31 -8.83 -11.46
C GLY A 99 -9.65 -8.13 -12.78
N GLY A 100 -10.61 -7.21 -12.81
CA GLY A 100 -10.99 -6.45 -14.01
C GLY A 100 -10.05 -5.28 -14.37
N GLY A 101 -9.27 -4.76 -13.42
CA GLY A 101 -8.47 -3.55 -13.63
C GLY A 101 -6.97 -3.75 -13.40
N GLY A 102 -6.19 -3.95 -14.47
CA GLY A 102 -4.75 -3.63 -14.59
C GLY A 102 -3.74 -4.22 -13.58
N GLY A 103 -4.17 -5.04 -12.62
CA GLY A 103 -3.32 -5.60 -11.56
C GLY A 103 -4.12 -6.50 -10.63
N SER A 104 -4.44 -7.71 -11.09
CA SER A 104 -5.22 -8.69 -10.33
C SER A 104 -4.34 -9.43 -9.32
N TRP A 105 -4.88 -9.73 -8.13
CA TRP A 105 -4.28 -10.70 -7.20
C TRP A 105 -4.01 -12.06 -7.87
N HIS A 106 -4.83 -12.43 -8.87
CA HIS A 106 -4.69 -13.68 -9.61
C HIS A 106 -3.45 -13.70 -10.52
N THR A 107 -3.00 -12.56 -11.07
CA THR A 107 -1.77 -12.52 -11.89
C THR A 107 -0.52 -12.73 -11.04
N TRP A 108 -0.57 -12.39 -9.75
CA TRP A 108 0.53 -12.63 -8.81
C TRP A 108 0.66 -14.10 -8.39
N LYS A 109 -0.46 -14.84 -8.37
CA LYS A 109 -0.46 -16.27 -8.02
C LYS A 109 0.12 -17.16 -9.12
N ASN A 110 -0.03 -16.75 -10.39
CA ASN A 110 0.39 -17.52 -11.56
C ASN A 110 1.81 -17.18 -12.06
N GLY A 111 2.52 -16.24 -11.41
CA GLY A 111 3.88 -15.83 -11.76
C GLY A 111 5.01 -16.62 -11.09
N ARG A 112 4.70 -17.70 -10.35
CA ARG A 112 5.72 -18.63 -9.84
C ARG A 112 5.68 -19.90 -10.68
N LEU A 113 6.84 -20.25 -11.24
CA LEU A 113 7.16 -21.44 -12.06
C LEU A 113 7.07 -21.22 -13.57
N GLN A 114 8.03 -20.47 -14.13
CA GLN A 114 8.84 -20.95 -15.27
C GLN A 114 10.29 -20.58 -15.02
#